data_AF-A0A416NS60-F1
#
_entry.id   AF-A0A416NS60-F1
#
_cell.length_a   1.000
_cell.length_b   1.000
_cell.length_c   1.000
_cell.angle_alpha   90.00
_cell.angle_beta   90.00
_cell.angle_gamma   90.00
#
_symmetry.space_group_name_H-M   'P 1'
#
loop_
_entity.id
_entity.type
_entity.pdbx_description
1 polymer ?
#
loop_
_entity_poly.entity_id
_entity_poly.type
_entity_poly.pdbx_seq_one_letter_code
_entity_poly.pdbx_strand_id
1 'polypeptide(L)'
;MIINDLLEKEKMSRYRLSKESGVAMTTITDICNGKADLDKCTAGTLHKIARVLNVTVDLILENNSADNEDYRCSFETFKSNTCHHVKDMGDIDFIIETLETDEVRKLYERRWCREAMYLLAMIDYLSRMNDVPLCTNYNDIRSQKLEKLYFSAGVEVAYAATGDERIKEKALANAIPEFIRFNIVESEVRNVC
;
A
#
# COMPACT_ATOMS: atom_id res chain seq x y z
N MET A 1 -11.01 12.90 -2.21
CA MET A 1 -11.61 12.40 -0.95
C MET A 1 -13.10 12.25 -1.14
N ILE A 2 -13.62 11.01 -1.19
CA ILE A 2 -15.00 10.64 -1.56
C ILE A 2 -16.12 11.58 -1.07
N ILE A 3 -16.07 12.08 0.16
CA ILE A 3 -17.11 12.99 0.68
C ILE A 3 -17.14 14.33 -0.07
N ASN A 4 -15.98 14.88 -0.48
CA ASN A 4 -15.94 16.12 -1.27
C ASN A 4 -16.55 15.88 -2.66
N ASP A 5 -16.28 14.73 -3.29
CA ASP A 5 -16.80 14.41 -4.63
C ASP A 5 -18.32 14.22 -4.60
N LEU A 6 -18.85 13.57 -3.55
CA LEU A 6 -20.28 13.45 -3.31
C LEU A 6 -20.95 14.81 -3.06
N LEU A 7 -20.29 15.72 -2.34
CA LEU A 7 -20.78 17.08 -2.12
C LEU A 7 -20.87 17.88 -3.43
N GLU A 8 -19.87 17.76 -4.30
CA GLU A 8 -19.88 18.41 -5.62
C GLU A 8 -20.99 17.86 -6.52
N LYS A 9 -21.15 16.54 -6.56
CA LYS A 9 -22.21 15.87 -7.32
C LYS A 9 -23.61 16.32 -6.89
N GLU A 10 -23.84 16.43 -5.58
CA GLU A 10 -25.12 16.85 -5.00
C GLU A 10 -25.29 18.39 -4.93
N LYS A 11 -24.30 19.16 -5.43
CA LYS A 11 -24.24 20.63 -5.30
C LYS A 11 -24.52 21.09 -3.86
N MET A 12 -23.95 20.36 -2.91
CA MET A 12 -24.17 20.53 -1.48
C MET A 12 -22.93 21.16 -0.84
N SER A 13 -23.15 22.14 0.06
CA SER A 13 -22.06 22.71 0.84
C SER A 13 -21.79 21.90 2.11
N ARG A 14 -20.57 21.97 2.64
CA ARG A 14 -20.21 21.38 3.96
C ARG A 14 -21.13 21.84 5.09
N TYR A 15 -21.53 23.12 5.05
CA TYR A 15 -22.50 23.68 6.01
C TYR A 15 -23.87 23.00 5.91
N ARG A 16 -24.36 22.82 4.68
CA ARG A 16 -25.64 22.14 4.43
C ARG A 16 -25.59 20.69 4.88
N LEU A 17 -24.49 19.97 4.59
CA LEU A 17 -24.28 18.61 5.08
C LEU A 17 -24.28 18.54 6.61
N SER A 18 -23.59 19.45 7.29
CA SER A 18 -23.59 19.52 8.77
C SER A 18 -25.01 19.71 9.33
N LYS A 19 -25.77 20.65 8.75
CA LYS A 19 -27.12 20.97 9.20
C LYS A 19 -28.10 19.80 8.97
N GLU A 20 -28.04 19.15 7.82
CA GLU A 20 -28.96 18.05 7.47
C GLU A 20 -28.60 16.72 8.13
N SER A 21 -27.31 16.44 8.34
CA SER A 21 -26.85 15.20 8.99
C SER A 21 -26.90 15.27 10.52
N GLY A 22 -26.94 16.47 11.09
CA GLY A 22 -26.81 16.68 12.53
C GLY A 22 -25.41 16.36 13.07
N VAL A 23 -24.41 16.33 12.19
CA VAL A 23 -22.99 16.19 12.54
C VAL A 23 -22.38 17.59 12.69
N ALA A 24 -21.57 17.79 13.73
CA ALA A 24 -20.95 19.09 13.99
C ALA A 24 -20.12 19.58 12.79
N MET A 25 -20.19 20.88 12.50
CA MET A 25 -19.49 21.49 11.37
C MET A 25 -17.98 21.29 11.43
N THR A 26 -17.41 21.27 12.64
CA THR A 26 -16.00 20.96 12.90
C THR A 26 -15.66 19.55 12.41
N THR A 27 -16.45 18.54 12.81
CA THR A 27 -16.30 17.16 12.37
C THR A 27 -16.43 17.00 10.86
N ILE A 28 -17.44 17.64 10.24
CA ILE A 28 -17.57 17.63 8.76
C ILE A 28 -16.34 18.26 8.10
N THR A 29 -15.82 19.35 8.65
CA THR A 29 -14.64 20.03 8.10
C THR A 29 -13.38 19.20 8.27
N ASP A 30 -13.19 18.54 9.41
CA ASP A 30 -12.06 17.66 9.67
C ASP A 30 -12.09 16.42 8.77
N ILE A 31 -13.28 15.83 8.57
CA ILE A 31 -13.50 14.78 7.58
C ILE A 31 -13.13 15.32 6.19
N CYS A 32 -13.76 16.40 5.72
CA CYS A 32 -13.56 16.94 4.37
C CYS A 32 -12.11 17.37 4.06
N ASN A 33 -11.30 17.64 5.08
CA ASN A 33 -9.90 18.03 4.96
C ASN A 33 -8.93 16.86 5.24
N GLY A 34 -9.43 15.62 5.40
CA GLY A 34 -8.60 14.43 5.64
C GLY A 34 -7.96 14.35 7.03
N LYS A 35 -8.38 15.20 7.99
CA LYS A 35 -7.86 15.18 9.37
C LYS A 35 -8.53 14.10 10.22
N ALA A 36 -9.74 13.71 9.87
CA ALA A 36 -10.48 12.64 10.52
C ALA A 36 -10.54 11.41 9.61
N ASP A 37 -10.05 10.30 10.15
CA ASP A 37 -10.09 8.98 9.52
C ASP A 37 -11.53 8.45 9.52
N LEU A 38 -12.08 8.15 8.32
CA LEU A 38 -13.45 7.67 8.18
C LEU A 38 -13.61 6.27 8.81
N ASP A 39 -12.56 5.44 8.81
CA ASP A 39 -12.60 4.10 9.44
C ASP A 39 -12.67 4.19 10.97
N LYS A 40 -12.18 5.29 11.54
CA LYS A 40 -12.23 5.57 13.00
C LYS A 40 -13.41 6.43 13.41
N CYS A 41 -14.19 6.94 12.47
CA CYS A 41 -15.41 7.67 12.78
C CYS A 41 -16.42 6.71 13.41
N THR A 42 -17.13 7.17 14.45
CA THR A 42 -18.21 6.37 15.03
C THR A 42 -19.22 6.01 13.96
N ALA A 43 -19.67 4.75 13.89
CA ALA A 43 -20.62 4.26 12.88
C ALA A 43 -21.87 5.15 12.75
N GLY A 44 -22.35 5.73 13.86
CA GLY A 44 -23.47 6.67 13.86
C GLY A 44 -23.23 7.94 13.06
N THR A 45 -22.00 8.45 13.01
CA THR A 45 -21.61 9.63 12.21
C THR A 45 -21.60 9.29 10.72
N LEU A 46 -20.99 8.16 10.36
CA LEU A 46 -20.99 7.65 8.98
C LEU A 46 -22.42 7.46 8.45
N HIS A 47 -23.29 6.78 9.22
CA HIS A 47 -24.69 6.58 8.83
C HIS A 47 -25.47 7.89 8.65
N LYS A 48 -25.19 8.92 9.45
CA LYS A 48 -25.83 10.23 9.30
C LYS A 48 -25.40 10.92 8.01
N ILE A 49 -24.11 10.86 7.68
CA ILE A 49 -23.55 11.44 6.45
C ILE A 49 -24.06 10.66 5.22
N ALA A 50 -23.95 9.34 5.24
CA ALA A 50 -24.37 8.45 4.16
C ALA A 50 -25.84 8.64 3.78
N ARG A 51 -26.71 8.80 4.79
CA ARG A 51 -28.14 9.04 4.59
C ARG A 51 -28.44 10.36 3.87
N VAL A 52 -27.71 11.43 4.19
CA VAL A 52 -27.92 12.75 3.56
C VAL A 52 -27.38 12.76 2.14
N LEU A 53 -26.25 12.07 1.90
CA LEU A 53 -25.64 11.95 0.58
C LEU A 53 -26.25 10.83 -0.28
N ASN A 54 -27.27 10.13 0.24
CA ASN A 54 -27.96 9.03 -0.42
C ASN A 54 -27.01 7.92 -0.96
N VAL A 55 -26.02 7.54 -0.14
CA VAL A 55 -25.06 6.47 -0.43
C VAL A 55 -25.05 5.44 0.70
N THR A 56 -24.47 4.27 0.45
CA THR A 56 -24.21 3.28 1.50
C THR A 56 -22.97 3.67 2.31
N VAL A 57 -22.89 3.20 3.56
CA VAL A 57 -21.69 3.37 4.38
C VAL A 57 -20.51 2.62 3.75
N ASP A 58 -20.75 1.43 3.21
CA ASP A 58 -19.73 0.62 2.54
C ASP A 58 -19.08 1.38 1.38
N LEU A 59 -19.88 2.07 0.55
CA LEU A 59 -19.34 2.90 -0.54
C LEU A 59 -18.45 4.03 -0.04
N ILE A 60 -18.78 4.64 1.11
CA ILE A 60 -17.93 5.68 1.71
C ILE A 60 -16.61 5.09 2.21
N LEU A 61 -16.62 3.89 2.79
CA LEU A 61 -15.43 3.24 3.34
C LEU A 61 -14.52 2.68 2.24
N GLU A 62 -15.08 1.96 1.28
CA GLU A 62 -14.36 1.39 0.12
C GLU A 62 -13.64 2.49 -0.69
N ASN A 63 -14.26 3.67 -0.82
CA ASN A 63 -13.69 4.80 -1.54
C ASN A 63 -12.91 5.77 -0.62
N ASN A 64 -12.89 5.56 0.70
CA ASN A 64 -11.96 6.28 1.58
C ASN A 64 -10.53 5.76 1.44
N SER A 65 -10.37 4.47 1.16
CA SER A 65 -9.08 3.83 0.90
C SER A 65 -8.44 4.31 -0.40
N ALA A 66 -9.26 4.69 -1.39
CA ALA A 66 -8.79 5.18 -2.69
C ALA A 66 -8.16 6.58 -2.65
N ASP A 67 -8.39 7.35 -1.59
CA ASP A 67 -7.90 8.74 -1.45
C ASP A 67 -6.91 8.96 -0.28
N ASN A 68 -6.57 7.92 0.48
CA ASN A 68 -5.47 7.99 1.46
C ASN A 68 -4.12 7.79 0.76
N GLU A 69 -3.79 8.64 -0.22
CA GLU A 69 -2.47 8.64 -0.87
C GLU A 69 -1.30 8.87 0.11
N ASP A 70 -1.59 9.33 1.34
CA ASP A 70 -0.61 9.62 2.39
C ASP A 70 -0.50 8.53 3.48
N TYR A 71 -1.34 7.50 3.51
CA TYR A 71 -1.16 6.41 4.49
C TYR A 71 -0.04 5.48 4.04
N ARG A 72 1.19 5.79 4.46
CA ARG A 72 2.32 4.87 4.34
C ARG A 72 2.28 3.85 5.46
N CYS A 73 1.78 2.65 5.14
CA CYS A 73 1.85 1.51 6.05
C CYS A 73 3.30 1.12 6.38
N SER A 74 3.48 0.25 7.39
CA SER A 74 4.81 -0.27 7.68
C SER A 74 5.35 -1.09 6.50
N PHE A 75 6.67 -1.15 6.34
CA PHE A 75 7.26 -1.90 5.23
C PHE A 75 6.89 -3.39 5.29
N GLU A 76 6.80 -4.00 6.47
CA GLU A 76 6.34 -5.40 6.59
C GLU A 76 4.88 -5.57 6.19
N THR A 77 4.03 -4.62 6.55
CA THR A 77 2.62 -4.62 6.10
C THR A 77 2.54 -4.51 4.59
N PHE A 78 3.31 -3.61 3.97
CA PHE A 78 3.38 -3.45 2.52
C PHE A 78 3.78 -4.76 1.82
N LYS A 79 4.83 -5.41 2.33
CA LYS A 79 5.29 -6.70 1.80
C LYS A 79 4.21 -7.77 1.89
N SER A 80 3.59 -7.91 3.06
CA SER A 80 2.51 -8.87 3.30
C SER A 80 1.35 -8.65 2.33
N ASN A 81 0.90 -7.40 2.19
CA ASN A 81 -0.17 -7.02 1.26
C ASN A 81 0.20 -7.35 -0.19
N THR A 82 1.44 -7.08 -0.59
CA THR A 82 1.92 -7.41 -1.93
C THR A 82 1.89 -8.93 -2.18
N CYS A 83 2.35 -9.74 -1.22
CA CYS A 83 2.32 -11.19 -1.35
C CYS A 83 0.89 -11.76 -1.41
N HIS A 84 -0.04 -11.22 -0.60
CA HIS A 84 -1.46 -11.59 -0.70
C HIS A 84 -2.06 -11.17 -2.04
N HIS A 85 -1.73 -9.98 -2.55
CA HIS A 85 -2.22 -9.51 -3.84
C HIS A 85 -1.78 -10.44 -4.98
N VAL A 86 -0.49 -10.82 -4.99
CA VAL A 86 0.03 -11.83 -5.95
C VAL A 86 -0.69 -13.17 -5.80
N LYS A 87 -0.96 -13.62 -4.57
CA LYS A 87 -1.65 -14.90 -4.30
C LYS A 87 -3.10 -14.90 -4.80
N ASP A 88 -3.81 -13.79 -4.61
CA ASP A 88 -5.24 -13.67 -4.92
C ASP A 88 -5.48 -13.40 -6.40
N MET A 89 -4.62 -12.58 -7.02
CA MET A 89 -4.72 -12.19 -8.43
C MET A 89 -4.02 -13.18 -9.38
N GLY A 90 -2.94 -13.80 -8.93
CA GLY A 90 -2.06 -14.60 -9.77
C GLY A 90 -0.94 -13.77 -10.42
N ASP A 91 0.15 -14.45 -10.79
CA ASP A 91 1.40 -13.81 -11.19
C ASP A 91 1.26 -12.87 -12.39
N ILE A 92 0.61 -13.35 -13.47
CA ILE A 92 0.53 -12.63 -14.74
C ILE A 92 -0.36 -11.40 -14.61
N ASP A 93 -1.53 -11.56 -13.98
CA ASP A 93 -2.49 -10.47 -13.80
C ASP A 93 -1.91 -9.39 -12.87
N PHE A 94 -1.19 -9.78 -11.81
CA PHE A 94 -0.46 -8.85 -10.95
C PHE A 94 0.62 -8.07 -11.70
N ILE A 95 1.39 -8.74 -12.58
CA ILE A 95 2.38 -8.06 -13.42
C ILE A 95 1.67 -7.04 -14.32
N ILE A 96 0.62 -7.45 -15.04
CA ILE A 96 -0.11 -6.57 -15.96
C ILE A 96 -0.64 -5.34 -15.22
N GLU A 97 -1.36 -5.53 -14.11
CA GLU A 97 -1.91 -4.42 -13.32
C GLU A 97 -0.81 -3.47 -12.83
N THR A 98 0.28 -4.00 -12.28
CA THR A 98 1.40 -3.18 -11.77
C THR A 98 2.05 -2.36 -12.89
N LEU A 99 2.14 -2.91 -14.10
CA LEU A 99 2.69 -2.21 -15.26
C LEU A 99 1.73 -1.16 -15.83
N GLU A 100 0.43 -1.48 -15.95
CA GLU A 100 -0.59 -0.58 -16.48
C GLU A 100 -0.84 0.62 -15.55
N THR A 101 -0.78 0.39 -14.24
CA THR A 101 -0.94 1.44 -13.24
C THR A 101 0.32 2.25 -12.99
N ASP A 102 1.49 1.83 -13.52
CA ASP A 102 2.80 2.45 -13.30
C ASP A 102 3.13 2.63 -11.79
N GLU A 103 2.66 1.69 -10.96
CA GLU A 103 2.70 1.83 -9.50
C GLU A 103 4.13 1.91 -8.94
N VAL A 104 5.07 1.19 -9.55
CA VAL A 104 6.49 1.29 -9.22
C VAL A 104 7.02 2.72 -9.38
N ARG A 105 6.66 3.40 -10.48
CA ARG A 105 7.08 4.78 -10.75
C ARG A 105 6.46 5.74 -9.76
N LYS A 106 5.15 5.61 -9.51
CA LYS A 106 4.41 6.43 -8.53
C LYS A 106 5.05 6.36 -7.15
N LEU A 107 5.36 5.16 -6.66
CA LEU A 107 6.05 4.96 -5.39
C LEU A 107 7.45 5.61 -5.38
N TYR A 108 8.19 5.45 -6.47
CA TYR A 108 9.54 6.00 -6.59
C TYR A 108 9.56 7.53 -6.58
N GLU A 109 8.68 8.17 -7.35
CA GLU A 109 8.56 9.63 -7.42
C GLU A 109 8.09 10.25 -6.09
N ARG A 110 7.25 9.53 -5.34
CA ARG A 110 6.86 9.87 -3.95
C ARG A 110 7.99 9.69 -2.93
N ARG A 111 9.18 9.25 -3.36
CA ARG A 111 10.34 8.89 -2.51
C ARG A 111 10.07 7.73 -1.56
N TRP A 112 9.11 6.87 -1.88
CA TRP A 112 8.88 5.61 -1.17
C TRP A 112 9.75 4.52 -1.80
N CYS A 113 11.06 4.76 -1.80
CA CYS A 113 12.01 3.97 -2.58
C CYS A 113 12.08 2.50 -2.14
N ARG A 114 11.85 2.21 -0.86
CA ARG A 114 11.87 0.83 -0.33
C ARG A 114 10.72 0.01 -0.92
N GLU A 115 9.53 0.59 -0.92
CA GLU A 115 8.30 0.02 -1.45
C GLU A 115 8.39 -0.11 -2.98
N ALA A 116 8.87 0.92 -3.67
CA ALA A 116 9.10 0.90 -5.11
C ALA A 116 10.08 -0.22 -5.53
N MET A 117 11.22 -0.33 -4.83
CA MET A 117 12.23 -1.35 -5.11
C MET A 117 11.72 -2.76 -4.76
N TYR A 118 10.93 -2.92 -3.70
CA TYR A 118 10.31 -4.20 -3.35
C TYR A 118 9.31 -4.64 -4.42
N LEU A 119 8.41 -3.74 -4.86
CA LEU A 119 7.43 -4.03 -5.88
C LEU A 119 8.10 -4.35 -7.23
N LEU A 120 9.15 -3.61 -7.60
CA LEU A 120 9.94 -3.88 -8.79
C LEU A 120 10.67 -5.23 -8.72
N ALA A 121 11.23 -5.58 -7.55
CA ALA A 121 11.81 -6.91 -7.34
C ALA A 121 10.78 -8.02 -7.45
N MET A 122 9.57 -7.79 -6.94
CA MET A 122 8.47 -8.74 -7.02
C MET A 122 8.09 -9.02 -8.48
N ILE A 123 7.82 -7.98 -9.28
CA ILE A 123 7.45 -8.20 -10.69
C ILE A 123 8.61 -8.79 -11.51
N ASP A 124 9.87 -8.45 -11.21
CA ASP A 124 11.04 -9.07 -11.86
C ASP A 124 11.14 -10.56 -11.51
N TYR A 125 10.91 -10.91 -10.24
CA TYR A 125 10.90 -12.30 -9.77
C TYR A 125 9.78 -13.09 -10.45
N LEU A 126 8.56 -12.57 -10.45
CA LEU A 126 7.41 -13.21 -11.12
C LEU A 126 7.64 -13.34 -12.62
N SER A 127 8.26 -12.33 -13.25
CA SER A 127 8.61 -12.37 -14.67
C SER A 127 9.59 -13.51 -14.96
N ARG A 128 10.64 -13.69 -14.15
CA ARG A 128 11.55 -14.84 -14.29
C ARG A 128 10.84 -16.17 -14.08
N MET A 129 9.95 -16.26 -13.09
CA MET A 129 9.24 -17.51 -12.79
C MET A 129 8.24 -17.92 -13.90
N ASN A 130 7.80 -16.97 -14.73
CA ASN A 130 6.81 -17.19 -15.79
C ASN A 130 7.36 -16.95 -17.20
N ASP A 131 8.69 -16.88 -17.36
CA ASP A 131 9.36 -16.62 -18.65
C ASP A 131 8.87 -15.35 -19.39
N VAL A 132 8.49 -14.31 -18.63
CA VAL A 132 8.04 -13.02 -19.14
C VAL A 132 9.23 -12.06 -19.27
N PRO A 133 9.40 -11.35 -20.40
CA PRO A 133 10.44 -10.33 -20.54
C PRO A 133 10.25 -9.16 -19.56
N LEU A 134 11.35 -8.64 -19.03
CA LEU A 134 11.32 -7.50 -18.12
C LEU A 134 10.88 -6.22 -18.84
N CYS A 135 10.00 -5.44 -18.22
CA CYS A 135 9.64 -4.10 -18.68
C CYS A 135 10.83 -3.14 -18.53
N THR A 136 11.29 -2.53 -19.63
CA THR A 136 12.47 -1.65 -19.65
C THR A 136 12.25 -0.27 -19.03
N ASN A 137 11.00 0.12 -18.78
CA ASN A 137 10.65 1.46 -18.27
C ASN A 137 11.19 1.75 -16.86
N TYR A 138 11.61 0.71 -16.12
CA TYR A 138 12.15 0.84 -14.76
C TYR A 138 13.66 0.60 -14.67
N ASN A 139 14.38 0.60 -15.79
CA ASN A 139 15.82 0.32 -15.80
C ASN A 139 16.65 1.34 -14.99
N ASP A 140 16.19 2.59 -14.93
CA ASP A 140 16.75 3.61 -14.06
C ASP A 140 16.61 3.22 -12.59
N ILE A 141 15.45 2.73 -12.15
CA ILE A 141 15.23 2.24 -10.78
C ILE A 141 16.06 0.97 -10.51
N ARG A 142 16.16 0.04 -11.48
CA ARG A 142 17.01 -1.17 -11.38
C ARG A 142 18.50 -0.87 -11.20
N SER A 143 18.94 0.32 -11.60
CA SER A 143 20.32 0.78 -11.41
C SER A 143 20.61 1.32 -9.99
N GLN A 144 19.57 1.45 -9.17
CA GLN A 144 19.66 1.96 -7.80
C GLN A 144 19.60 0.81 -6.77
N LYS A 145 20.02 1.10 -5.54
CA LYS A 145 19.90 0.19 -4.39
C LYS A 145 19.78 0.98 -3.08
N LEU A 146 19.22 0.36 -2.04
CA LEU A 146 19.18 0.94 -0.71
C LEU A 146 20.58 1.04 -0.10
N GLU A 147 20.82 2.02 0.77
CA GLU A 147 22.15 2.25 1.38
C GLU A 147 22.61 1.08 2.26
N LYS A 148 21.67 0.44 2.94
CA LYS A 148 21.92 -0.69 3.85
C LYS A 148 21.06 -1.89 3.50
N LEU A 149 21.47 -3.06 3.99
CA LEU A 149 20.66 -4.27 3.95
C LEU A 149 19.41 -4.13 4.82
N TYR A 150 18.29 -4.60 4.30
CA TYR A 150 17.00 -4.69 4.98
C TYR A 150 16.63 -6.15 5.15
N PHE A 151 16.73 -6.65 6.37
CA PHE A 151 16.25 -7.97 6.74
C PHE A 151 14.76 -7.92 7.11
N SER A 152 14.06 -9.03 6.94
CA SER A 152 12.69 -9.17 7.42
C SER A 152 12.63 -9.04 8.95
N ALA A 153 11.49 -8.55 9.45
CA ALA A 153 11.28 -8.38 10.89
C ALA A 153 11.51 -9.67 11.69
N GLY A 154 11.14 -10.84 11.13
CA GLY A 154 11.40 -12.13 11.77
C GLY A 154 12.89 -12.41 11.97
N VAL A 155 13.73 -12.08 10.99
CA VAL A 155 15.19 -12.24 11.07
C VAL A 155 15.79 -11.27 12.10
N GLU A 156 15.35 -10.00 12.10
CA GLU A 156 15.84 -9.01 13.06
C GLU A 156 15.43 -9.35 14.50
N VAL A 157 14.20 -9.82 14.72
CA VAL A 157 13.73 -10.26 16.05
C VAL A 157 14.51 -11.49 16.53
N ALA A 158 14.70 -12.49 15.67
CA ALA A 158 15.45 -13.70 16.02
C ALA A 158 16.91 -13.39 16.34
N TYR A 159 17.54 -12.50 15.57
CA TYR A 159 18.89 -12.02 15.85
C TYR A 159 18.95 -11.23 17.17
N ALA A 160 18.04 -10.29 17.40
CA ALA A 160 18.01 -9.50 18.64
C ALA A 160 17.82 -10.37 19.90
N ALA A 161 17.08 -11.48 19.79
CA ALA A 161 16.86 -12.40 20.89
C ALA A 161 18.07 -13.31 21.21
N THR A 162 18.92 -13.61 20.22
CA THR A 162 19.97 -14.64 20.34
C THR A 162 21.39 -14.11 20.21
N GLY A 163 21.58 -12.99 19.51
CA GLY A 163 22.89 -12.49 19.07
C GLY A 163 23.59 -13.39 18.05
N ASP A 164 22.89 -14.37 17.46
CA ASP A 164 23.50 -15.36 16.56
C ASP A 164 23.57 -14.84 15.12
N GLU A 165 24.76 -14.44 14.68
CA GLU A 165 25.02 -13.94 13.32
C GLU A 165 24.65 -14.96 12.22
N ARG A 166 24.64 -16.27 12.53
CA ARG A 166 24.25 -17.32 11.58
C ARG A 166 22.82 -17.13 11.07
N ILE A 167 21.96 -16.43 11.82
CA ILE A 167 20.59 -16.09 11.41
C ILE A 167 20.62 -15.14 10.20
N LYS A 168 21.44 -14.08 10.25
CA LYS A 168 21.56 -13.10 9.15
C LYS A 168 22.30 -13.69 7.97
N GLU A 169 23.37 -14.46 8.21
CA GLU A 169 24.11 -15.16 7.16
C GLU A 169 23.22 -16.12 6.37
N LYS A 170 22.41 -16.92 7.08
CA LYS A 170 21.46 -17.85 6.45
C LYS A 170 20.37 -17.10 5.67
N ALA A 171 19.84 -16.00 6.21
CA ALA A 171 18.85 -15.20 5.49
C ALA A 171 19.44 -14.64 4.19
N LEU A 172 20.67 -14.13 4.23
CA LEU A 172 21.37 -13.59 3.07
C LEU A 172 21.64 -14.67 2.01
N ALA A 173 22.10 -15.85 2.43
CA ALA A 173 22.40 -16.95 1.52
C ALA A 173 21.16 -17.49 0.77
N ASN A 174 19.97 -17.34 1.36
CA ASN A 174 18.71 -17.78 0.76
C ASN A 174 17.92 -16.63 0.11
N ALA A 175 18.52 -15.43 0.01
CA ALA A 175 17.82 -14.28 -0.53
C ALA A 175 17.52 -14.44 -2.03
N ILE A 176 16.32 -14.05 -2.43
CA ILE A 176 15.87 -14.07 -3.82
C ILE A 176 16.68 -13.01 -4.61
N PRO A 177 17.28 -13.37 -5.77
CA PRO A 177 18.19 -12.51 -6.52
C PRO A 177 17.62 -11.11 -6.85
N GLU A 178 16.34 -11.04 -7.19
CA GLU A 178 15.68 -9.81 -7.59
C GLU A 178 15.54 -8.80 -6.46
N PHE A 179 15.37 -9.28 -5.22
CA PHE A 179 15.25 -8.46 -4.02
C PHE A 179 16.62 -8.05 -3.48
N ILE A 180 17.58 -8.98 -3.45
CA ILE A 180 18.91 -8.70 -2.90
C ILE A 180 19.68 -7.66 -3.74
N ARG A 181 19.40 -7.57 -5.04
CA ARG A 181 19.89 -6.49 -5.91
C ARG A 181 19.59 -5.09 -5.34
N PHE A 182 18.48 -4.92 -4.63
CA PHE A 182 18.09 -3.67 -3.99
C PHE A 182 18.48 -3.58 -2.51
N ASN A 183 19.31 -4.51 -2.01
CA ASN A 183 19.63 -4.69 -0.60
C ASN A 183 18.42 -5.10 0.28
N ILE A 184 17.42 -5.76 -0.30
CA ILE A 184 16.30 -6.33 0.45
C ILE A 184 16.54 -7.84 0.60
N VAL A 185 16.67 -8.31 1.84
CA VAL A 185 16.90 -9.71 2.16
C VAL A 185 15.54 -10.38 2.32
N GLU A 186 14.97 -10.80 1.20
CA GLU A 186 13.73 -11.56 1.14
C GLU A 186 14.01 -12.98 0.64
N SER A 187 13.55 -13.98 1.38
CA SER A 187 13.83 -15.40 1.07
C SER A 187 12.60 -16.17 0.64
N GLU A 188 11.40 -15.67 0.96
CA GLU A 188 10.14 -16.35 0.67
C GLU A 188 9.04 -15.31 0.40
N VAL A 189 8.32 -15.48 -0.71
CA VAL A 189 7.25 -14.57 -1.13
C VAL A 189 5.95 -15.29 -1.47
N ARG A 190 5.95 -16.63 -1.47
CA ARG A 190 4.78 -17.47 -1.81
C ARG A 190 4.10 -18.05 -0.57
N ASN A 191 4.84 -18.23 0.52
CA ASN A 191 4.30 -18.82 1.75
C ASN A 191 3.60 -17.76 2.63
N VAL A 192 2.46 -17.27 2.14
CA VAL A 192 1.58 -16.32 2.85
C VAL A 192 0.44 -17.10 3.52
N CYS A 193 0.48 -17.16 4.87
CA CYS A 193 -0.57 -17.74 5.71
C CYS A 193 -1.79 -16.82 5.78
#